data_AF-A0A821NSX5-F1
#
_entry.id   AF-A0A821NSX5-F1
#
_cell.length_a   1.000
_cell.length_b   1.000
_cell.length_c   1.000
_cell.angle_alpha   90.00
_cell.angle_beta   90.00
_cell.angle_gamma   90.00
#
_symmetry.space_group_name_H-M   'P 1'
#
loop_
_entity.id
_entity.type
_entity.pdbx_description
1 polymer ?
#
loop_
_entity_poly.entity_id
_entity_poly.type
_entity_poly.pdbx_seq_one_letter_code
_entity_poly.pdbx_strand_id
1 'polypeptide(L)'
;MRTALNIERRTIHDELHTVFGDDASSYRTVARWAQWFHEGREEIEDEERSGRPVTETTLDNIEEIRSIVNDDPHVTIAELQEHTDLSYGT
;
A
#
# COMPACT_ATOMS: atom_id res chain seq x y z
N MET A 1 14.82 5.90 -20.31
CA MET A 1 14.23 7.08 -19.63
C MET A 1 15.22 8.26 -19.60
N ARG A 2 14.76 9.51 -19.39
CA ARG A 2 15.59 10.75 -19.43
C ARG A 2 16.79 10.73 -18.47
N THR A 3 16.68 9.98 -17.39
CA THR A 3 17.71 9.76 -16.37
C THR A 3 18.83 8.82 -16.83
N ALA A 4 18.53 7.90 -17.76
CA ALA A 4 19.54 7.12 -18.46
C ALA A 4 20.32 7.96 -19.51
N LEU A 5 19.84 9.17 -19.80
CA LEU A 5 20.53 10.15 -20.67
C LEU A 5 21.37 11.16 -19.86
N ASN A 6 21.64 10.88 -18.58
CA ASN A 6 22.39 11.74 -17.65
C ASN A 6 21.84 13.17 -17.53
N ILE A 7 20.54 13.36 -17.71
CA ILE A 7 19.89 14.65 -17.47
C ILE A 7 19.88 14.92 -15.96
N GLU A 8 20.26 16.13 -15.56
CA GLU A 8 20.27 16.52 -14.15
C GLU A 8 18.86 16.46 -13.53
N ARG A 9 18.78 15.93 -12.31
CA ARG A 9 17.53 15.83 -11.53
C ARG A 9 16.83 17.16 -11.38
N ARG A 10 17.61 18.25 -11.28
CA ARG A 10 17.10 19.62 -11.17
C ARG A 10 16.40 20.06 -12.44
N THR A 11 16.98 19.80 -13.61
CA THR A 11 16.35 20.08 -14.90
C THR A 11 15.02 19.35 -15.05
N ILE A 12 14.96 18.08 -14.65
CA ILE A 12 13.70 17.30 -14.69
C ILE A 12 12.64 17.93 -13.79
N HIS A 13 13.01 18.34 -12.58
CA HIS A 13 12.10 19.01 -11.65
C HIS A 13 11.61 20.36 -12.18
N ASP A 14 12.52 21.18 -12.73
CA ASP A 14 12.18 22.52 -13.21
C ASP A 14 11.24 22.45 -14.43
N GLU A 15 11.41 21.45 -15.30
CA GLU A 15 10.48 21.18 -16.40
C GLU A 15 9.11 20.68 -15.90
N LEU A 16 9.09 19.78 -14.91
CA LEU A 16 7.83 19.35 -14.28
C LEU A 16 7.11 20.54 -13.64
N HIS A 17 7.84 21.40 -12.93
CA HIS A 17 7.27 22.60 -12.31
C HIS A 17 6.82 23.64 -13.35
N THR A 18 7.47 23.72 -14.51
CA THR A 18 7.03 24.60 -15.60
C THR A 18 5.66 24.19 -16.16
N VAL A 19 5.36 22.90 -16.18
CA VAL A 19 4.10 22.37 -16.73
C VAL A 19 3.00 22.29 -15.67
N PHE A 20 3.33 21.82 -14.46
CA PHE A 20 2.35 21.49 -13.41
C PHE A 20 2.32 22.51 -12.26
N GLY A 21 3.27 23.45 -12.18
CA GLY A 21 3.32 24.43 -11.10
C GLY A 21 3.34 23.79 -9.72
N ASP A 22 2.43 24.22 -8.85
CA ASP A 22 2.32 23.74 -7.47
C ASP A 22 1.84 22.27 -7.38
N ASP A 23 1.19 21.74 -8.42
CA ASP A 23 0.78 20.33 -8.49
C ASP A 23 1.94 19.41 -8.92
N ALA A 24 3.12 19.97 -9.22
CA ALA A 24 4.29 19.18 -9.58
C ALA A 24 4.77 18.31 -8.41
N SER A 25 5.29 17.14 -8.76
CA SER A 25 5.98 16.28 -7.79
C SER A 25 7.16 17.00 -7.15
N SER A 26 7.30 16.87 -5.82
CA SER A 26 8.41 17.48 -5.09
C SER A 26 9.78 17.07 -5.65
N TYR A 27 10.78 17.94 -5.51
CA TYR A 27 12.16 17.63 -5.89
C TYR A 27 12.68 16.32 -5.28
N ARG A 28 12.30 16.00 -4.04
CA ARG A 28 12.68 14.74 -3.37
C ARG A 28 12.12 13.52 -4.10
N THR A 29 10.86 13.58 -4.51
CA THR A 29 10.21 12.53 -5.29
C THR A 29 10.91 12.35 -6.64
N VAL A 30 11.15 13.44 -7.37
CA VAL A 30 11.87 13.43 -8.65
C VAL A 30 13.27 12.84 -8.51
N ALA A 31 14.00 13.22 -7.46
CA ALA A 31 15.35 12.74 -7.22
C ALA A 31 15.41 11.24 -6.91
N ARG A 32 14.42 10.71 -6.19
CA ARG A 32 14.28 9.26 -5.90
C ARG A 32 13.98 8.47 -7.17
N TRP A 33 12.99 8.89 -7.94
CA TRP A 33 12.66 8.25 -9.22
C TRP A 33 13.83 8.30 -10.21
N ALA A 34 14.56 9.41 -10.24
CA ALA A 34 15.74 9.53 -11.08
C ALA A 34 16.85 8.54 -10.71
N GLN A 35 17.03 8.25 -9.42
CA GLN A 35 17.96 7.23 -8.95
C GLN A 35 17.50 5.83 -9.39
N TRP A 36 16.24 5.47 -9.16
CA TRP A 36 15.69 4.17 -9.56
C TRP A 36 15.83 3.90 -11.05
N PHE A 37 15.52 4.90 -11.88
CA PHE A 37 15.68 4.79 -13.32
C PHE A 37 17.14 4.71 -13.75
N HIS A 38 18.07 5.31 -13.00
CA HIS A 38 19.51 5.16 -13.25
C HIS A 38 20.01 3.75 -12.86
N GLU A 39 19.41 3.14 -11.84
CA GLU A 39 19.68 1.78 -11.38
C GLU A 39 19.00 0.70 -12.26
N GLY A 40 18.23 1.10 -13.28
CA GLY A 40 17.59 0.19 -14.23
C GLY A 40 16.22 -0.34 -13.79
N ARG A 41 15.63 0.19 -12.72
CA ARG A 41 14.21 -0.06 -12.40
C ARG A 41 13.37 0.65 -13.45
N GLU A 42 12.57 -0.06 -14.23
CA GLU A 42 11.71 0.55 -15.26
C GLU A 42 10.22 0.52 -14.90
N GLU A 43 9.86 -0.19 -13.83
CA GLU A 43 8.50 -0.26 -13.31
C GLU A 43 8.05 1.11 -12.78
N ILE A 44 6.95 1.60 -13.36
CA ILE A 44 6.31 2.86 -12.98
C ILE A 44 5.16 2.66 -11.98
N GLU A 45 4.68 1.42 -11.88
CA GLU A 45 3.63 1.05 -10.94
C GLU A 45 4.16 1.10 -9.51
N ASP A 46 3.25 1.33 -8.57
CA ASP A 46 3.56 1.17 -7.16
C ASP A 46 3.85 -0.31 -6.87
N GLU A 47 4.87 -0.56 -6.05
CA GLU A 47 5.07 -1.89 -5.47
C GLU A 47 3.85 -2.30 -4.67
N GLU A 48 3.69 -3.62 -4.47
CA GLU A 48 2.63 -4.16 -3.63
C GLU A 48 2.67 -3.46 -2.27
N ARG A 49 1.68 -2.61 -2.04
CA ARG A 49 1.58 -1.86 -0.80
C ARG A 49 1.26 -2.88 0.27
N SER A 50 2.09 -2.94 1.31
CA SER A 50 1.68 -3.62 2.53
C SER A 50 0.42 -2.93 3.04
N GLY A 51 -0.73 -3.56 2.80
CA GLY A 51 -1.97 -3.17 3.43
C GLY A 51 -1.91 -3.43 4.94
N ARG A 52 -3.03 -3.22 5.63
CA ARG A 52 -3.16 -3.77 6.99
C ARG A 52 -2.86 -5.28 6.90
N PRO A 53 -1.92 -5.82 7.69
CA PRO A 53 -1.71 -7.25 7.74
C PRO A 53 -3.06 -7.90 7.99
N VAL A 54 -3.51 -8.75 7.08
CA VAL A 54 -4.73 -9.52 7.27
C VAL A 54 -4.38 -10.72 8.15
N THR A 55 -3.89 -10.44 9.36
CA THR A 55 -3.68 -11.44 10.41
C THR A 55 -5.02 -11.93 10.96
N GLU A 56 -6.10 -11.18 10.70
CA GLU A 56 -7.44 -11.49 11.17
C GLU A 56 -8.22 -12.42 10.23
N THR A 57 -7.90 -12.47 8.92
CA THR A 57 -8.56 -13.35 7.93
C THR A 57 -7.67 -14.53 7.53
N THR A 58 -7.06 -15.19 8.50
CA THR A 58 -6.42 -16.50 8.28
C THR A 58 -7.48 -17.58 8.10
N LEU A 59 -7.11 -18.72 7.50
CA LEU A 59 -8.02 -19.86 7.38
C LEU A 59 -8.46 -20.38 8.76
N ASP A 60 -7.54 -20.38 9.73
CA ASP A 60 -7.82 -20.83 11.10
C ASP A 60 -8.90 -19.97 11.77
N ASN A 61 -8.77 -18.63 11.70
CA ASN A 61 -9.76 -17.71 12.25
C ASN A 61 -11.13 -17.84 11.57
N ILE A 62 -11.14 -18.10 10.25
CA ILE A 62 -12.37 -18.34 9.49
C ILE A 62 -13.05 -19.64 9.95
N GLU A 63 -12.29 -20.71 10.14
CA GLU A 63 -12.82 -21.98 10.62
C GLU A 63 -13.34 -21.89 12.05
N GLU A 64 -12.64 -21.18 12.92
CA GLU A 64 -13.06 -20.92 14.30
C GLU A 64 -14.39 -20.16 14.36
N ILE A 65 -14.50 -19.02 13.67
CA ILE A 65 -15.76 -18.26 13.59
C ILE A 65 -16.89 -19.14 13.02
N ARG A 66 -16.61 -19.92 11.96
CA ARG A 66 -17.60 -20.84 11.38
C ARG A 66 -18.07 -21.89 12.37
N SER A 67 -17.18 -22.44 13.19
CA SER A 67 -17.55 -23.41 14.23
C SER A 67 -18.52 -22.78 15.23
N ILE A 68 -18.18 -21.60 15.76
CA ILE A 68 -19.00 -20.91 16.77
C ILE A 68 -20.40 -20.60 16.22
N VAL A 69 -20.50 -20.10 14.99
CA VAL A 69 -21.78 -19.77 14.34
C VAL A 69 -22.61 -21.02 14.02
N ASN A 70 -21.97 -22.15 13.68
CA ASN A 70 -22.68 -23.41 13.44
C ASN A 70 -23.21 -24.03 14.73
N ASP A 71 -22.50 -23.85 15.85
CA ASP A 71 -22.92 -24.33 17.17
C ASP A 71 -24.05 -23.46 17.75
N ASP A 72 -23.95 -22.13 17.62
CA ASP A 72 -25.02 -21.18 17.97
C ASP A 72 -25.23 -20.11 16.88
N PRO A 73 -26.30 -20.25 16.07
CA PRO A 73 -26.66 -19.24 15.06
C PRO A 73 -27.07 -17.88 15.62
N HIS A 74 -27.29 -17.74 16.93
CA HIS A 74 -27.66 -16.48 17.59
C HIS A 74 -26.49 -15.73 18.21
N VAL A 75 -25.26 -16.22 18.04
CA VAL A 75 -24.05 -15.55 18.55
C VAL A 75 -23.91 -14.13 17.99
N THR A 76 -23.63 -13.19 18.88
CA THR A 76 -23.43 -11.78 18.55
C THR A 76 -21.99 -11.50 18.13
N ILE A 77 -21.78 -10.38 17.44
CA ILE A 77 -20.43 -9.93 17.06
C ILE A 77 -19.56 -9.74 18.31
N ALA A 78 -20.11 -9.18 19.40
CA ALA A 78 -19.35 -8.97 20.64
C ALA A 78 -18.84 -10.29 21.25
N GLU A 79 -19.68 -11.33 21.24
CA GLU A 79 -19.31 -12.67 21.72
C GLU A 79 -18.25 -13.30 20.80
N LEU A 80 -18.38 -13.16 19.48
CA LEU A 80 -17.34 -13.63 18.55
C LEU A 80 -16.00 -12.97 18.80
N GLN A 81 -15.98 -11.65 19.07
CA GLN A 81 -14.74 -10.94 19.39
C GLN A 81 -14.11 -11.41 20.71
N GLU A 82 -14.92 -11.74 21.72
CA GLU A 82 -14.45 -12.31 22.99
C GLU A 82 -13.86 -13.71 22.79
N HIS A 83 -14.44 -14.51 21.89
CA HIS A 83 -13.97 -15.87 21.62
C HIS A 83 -12.69 -15.92 20.78
N THR A 84 -12.54 -15.03 19.79
CA THR A 84 -11.47 -15.13 18.80
C THR A 84 -10.39 -14.05 18.95
N ASP A 85 -10.53 -13.12 19.90
CA ASP A 85 -9.68 -11.93 20.07
C ASP A 85 -9.56 -11.06 18.79
N LEU A 86 -10.53 -11.16 17.87
CA LEU A 86 -10.51 -10.45 16.58
C LEU A 86 -11.21 -9.10 16.69
N SER A 87 -10.66 -8.08 16.04
CA SER A 87 -11.36 -6.81 15.89
C SER A 87 -12.38 -6.90 14.75
N TYR A 88 -13.59 -6.37 14.98
CA TYR A 88 -14.55 -6.15 13.91
C TYR A 88 -14.29 -4.79 13.25
N GLY A 89 -14.13 -4.79 11.92
CA GLY A 89 -13.94 -3.57 11.14
C GLY A 89 -15.27 -2.89 10.82
N THR A 90 -15.34 -1.57 11.03
CA THR A 90 -16.48 -0.72 10.65
C THR A 90 -16.34 -0.13 9.26
#